data_AF-A0A6G3TKU6-F1
#
_entry.id   AF-A0A6G3TKU6-F1
#
_cell.length_a   1.000
_cell.length_b   1.000
_cell.length_c   1.000
_cell.angle_alpha   90.00
_cell.angle_beta   90.00
_cell.angle_gamma   90.00
#
_symmetry.space_group_name_H-M   'P 1'
#
loop_
_entity.id
_entity.type
_entity.pdbx_description
1 polymer ?
#
loop_
_entity_poly.entity_id
_entity_poly.type
_entity_poly.pdbx_seq_one_letter_code
_entity_poly.pdbx_strand_id
1 'polypeptide(L)'
;VATLAQRGVPDPDAAVQSTLAEGEALAFQDALEESGAHREPAASGTAGPDRADEQDEESEERPVRVLIGLERYALAEESLADGLARLVNSTPKQDGSAADWEQAAASAQGSGAELIRAVAAHGLVLHTGGEASLAEPAALLHAAHALGL
;
A
#
# COMPACT_ATOMS: atom_id res chain seq x y z
N VAL A 1 -16.10 25.08 2.00
CA VAL A 1 -16.42 26.39 1.38
C VAL A 1 -15.89 27.61 2.15
N ALA A 2 -15.91 27.65 3.49
CA ALA A 2 -15.38 28.79 4.26
C ALA A 2 -13.92 29.19 3.92
N THR A 3 -13.03 28.22 3.74
CA THR A 3 -11.64 28.47 3.31
C THR A 3 -11.56 29.04 1.89
N LEU A 4 -12.45 28.64 0.98
CA LEU A 4 -12.50 29.18 -0.38
C LEU A 4 -12.93 30.65 -0.37
N ALA A 5 -13.90 31.02 0.47
CA ALA A 5 -14.27 32.41 0.70
C ALA A 5 -13.08 33.25 1.22
N GLN A 6 -12.32 32.71 2.18
CA GLN A 6 -11.09 33.37 2.69
C GLN A 6 -10.00 33.54 1.62
N ARG A 7 -9.99 32.67 0.60
CA ARG A 7 -9.08 32.74 -0.55
C ARG A 7 -9.61 33.64 -1.68
N GLY A 8 -10.78 34.29 -1.49
CA GLY A 8 -11.35 35.24 -2.44
C GLY A 8 -12.11 34.61 -3.60
N VAL A 9 -12.52 33.33 -3.48
CA VAL A 9 -13.37 32.67 -4.49
C VAL A 9 -14.78 33.30 -4.44
N PRO A 10 -15.27 33.88 -5.55
CA PRO A 10 -16.65 34.36 -5.63
C PRO A 10 -17.61 33.18 -5.55
N ASP A 11 -18.65 33.30 -4.73
CA ASP A 11 -19.67 32.26 -4.50
C ASP A 11 -19.07 30.83 -4.38
N PRO A 12 -18.41 30.53 -3.25
CA PRO A 12 -17.63 29.31 -3.11
C PRO A 12 -18.47 28.03 -3.23
N ASP A 13 -19.75 28.10 -2.89
CA ASP A 13 -20.69 26.99 -2.99
C ASP A 13 -21.02 26.72 -4.46
N ALA A 14 -21.41 27.74 -5.23
CA ALA A 14 -21.66 27.59 -6.66
C ALA A 14 -20.42 27.15 -7.43
N ALA A 15 -19.23 27.66 -7.07
CA ALA A 15 -17.98 27.27 -7.69
C ALA A 15 -17.69 25.77 -7.51
N VAL A 16 -17.85 25.22 -6.30
CA VAL A 16 -17.65 23.78 -6.04
C VAL A 16 -18.66 22.94 -6.82
N GLN A 17 -19.94 23.34 -6.82
CA GLN A 17 -20.99 22.62 -7.57
C GLN A 17 -20.71 22.60 -9.07
N SER A 18 -20.24 23.72 -9.65
CA SER A 18 -19.85 23.77 -11.07
C SER A 18 -18.70 22.82 -11.37
N THR A 19 -17.63 22.85 -10.57
CA THR A 19 -16.47 21.96 -10.79
C THR A 19 -16.80 20.48 -10.64
N LEU A 20 -17.74 20.12 -9.75
CA LEU A 20 -18.26 18.77 -9.63
C LEU A 20 -19.10 18.38 -10.85
N ALA A 21 -19.96 19.28 -11.33
CA ALA A 21 -20.80 19.05 -12.51
C ALA A 21 -19.97 18.93 -13.80
N GLU A 22 -18.87 19.67 -13.90
CA GLU A 22 -17.92 19.63 -15.02
C GLU A 22 -16.92 18.45 -14.91
N GLY A 23 -16.87 17.76 -13.77
CA GLY A 23 -15.99 16.63 -13.54
C GLY A 23 -14.53 17.01 -13.23
N GLU A 24 -14.23 18.30 -13.05
CA GLU A 24 -12.90 18.77 -12.65
C GLU A 24 -12.58 18.48 -11.18
N ALA A 25 -13.62 18.21 -10.38
CA ALA A 25 -13.52 17.74 -9.02
C ALA A 25 -14.36 16.47 -8.82
N LEU A 26 -13.93 15.64 -7.87
CA LEU A 26 -14.56 14.38 -7.49
C LEU A 26 -14.93 14.42 -6.00
N ALA A 27 -16.09 13.86 -5.65
CA ALA A 27 -16.55 13.75 -4.28
C ALA A 27 -16.29 12.34 -3.73
N PHE A 28 -15.58 12.27 -2.62
CA PHE A 28 -15.27 11.04 -1.90
C PHE A 28 -16.02 11.04 -0.57
N GLN A 29 -16.60 9.90 -0.20
CA GLN A 29 -17.28 9.72 1.07
C GLN A 29 -16.38 8.91 1.98
N ASP A 30 -15.96 9.53 3.08
CA ASP A 30 -15.14 8.92 4.11
C ASP A 30 -16.03 8.64 5.32
N ALA A 31 -16.31 7.37 5.58
CA ALA A 31 -17.16 6.97 6.69
C ALA A 31 -16.47 7.32 8.01
N LEU A 32 -17.10 8.17 8.81
CA LEU A 32 -16.63 8.43 10.16
C LEU A 32 -17.10 7.28 11.04
N GLU A 33 -16.15 6.54 11.61
CA GLU A 33 -16.46 5.71 12.76
C GLU A 33 -16.90 6.66 13.90
N GLU A 34 -18.02 6.34 14.55
CA GLU A 34 -18.45 7.07 15.74
C GLU A 34 -17.28 7.13 16.72
N SER A 35 -16.83 8.35 17.01
CA SER A 35 -15.73 8.60 17.93
C SER A 35 -16.15 8.16 19.34
N GLY A 36 -15.92 6.88 19.64
CA GLY A 36 -16.36 6.26 20.89
C GLY A 36 -15.91 4.80 21.09
N ALA A 37 -15.67 4.02 20.04
CA ALA A 37 -15.19 2.66 20.18
C ALA A 37 -13.69 2.57 19.89
N HIS A 38 -12.87 2.60 20.93
CA HIS A 38 -11.50 2.11 20.86
C HIS A 38 -11.52 0.72 20.23
N ARG A 39 -10.95 0.59 19.03
CA ARG A 39 -10.77 -0.70 18.36
C ARG A 39 -9.78 -1.54 19.15
N GLU A 40 -10.26 -2.36 20.06
CA GLU A 40 -9.50 -3.56 20.44
C GLU A 40 -9.40 -4.46 19.20
N PRO A 41 -8.21 -5.01 18.89
CA PRO A 41 -8.04 -5.91 17.77
C PRO A 41 -8.84 -7.17 18.07
N ALA A 42 -9.92 -7.40 17.32
CA ALA A 42 -10.73 -8.61 17.43
C ALA A 42 -9.84 -9.84 17.19
N ALA A 43 -9.58 -10.57 18.28
CA ALA A 43 -8.94 -11.87 18.24
C ALA A 43 -9.82 -12.85 17.45
N SER A 44 -9.14 -13.67 16.65
CA SER A 44 -9.67 -14.76 15.85
C SER A 44 -10.59 -15.71 16.64
N GLY A 45 -11.73 -16.12 16.06
CA GLY A 45 -12.66 -17.06 16.69
C GLY A 45 -13.83 -17.51 15.80
N THR A 46 -13.55 -18.49 14.93
CA THR A 46 -14.40 -19.60 14.46
C THR A 46 -15.95 -19.48 14.35
N ALA A 47 -16.43 -19.86 13.16
CA ALA A 47 -17.80 -19.92 12.65
C ALA A 47 -18.85 -20.77 13.41
N GLY A 48 -20.12 -20.40 13.21
CA GLY A 48 -21.31 -21.27 13.30
C GLY A 48 -22.54 -20.57 12.67
N PRO A 49 -23.29 -21.20 11.73
CA PRO A 49 -24.45 -20.60 11.10
C PRO A 49 -25.75 -21.05 11.78
N ASP A 50 -26.45 -20.11 12.40
CA ASP A 50 -27.92 -20.06 12.53
C ASP A 50 -28.27 -19.03 13.60
N ARG A 51 -28.80 -17.88 13.16
CA ARG A 51 -29.97 -17.18 13.72
C ARG A 51 -30.40 -16.15 12.69
N ALA A 52 -31.39 -16.52 11.88
CA ALA A 52 -32.31 -15.55 11.33
C ALA A 52 -33.22 -15.13 12.48
N ASP A 53 -33.04 -13.91 12.97
CA ASP A 53 -34.05 -13.12 13.67
C ASP A 53 -33.65 -11.65 13.52
N GLU A 54 -34.41 -10.96 12.68
CA GLU A 54 -34.78 -9.54 12.82
C GLU A 54 -33.67 -8.58 13.28
N GLN A 55 -32.84 -8.16 12.32
CA GLN A 55 -32.25 -6.83 12.35
C GLN A 55 -32.88 -6.01 11.22
N ASP A 56 -34.10 -5.52 11.48
CA ASP A 56 -34.43 -4.14 11.11
C ASP A 56 -33.55 -3.21 11.97
N GLU A 57 -32.22 -3.32 11.82
CA GLU A 57 -31.33 -2.22 12.08
C GLU A 57 -31.61 -1.28 10.89
N GLU A 58 -32.56 -0.35 11.11
CA GLU A 58 -32.50 0.97 10.50
C GLU A 58 -31.03 1.26 10.30
N SER A 59 -30.58 1.25 9.04
CA SER A 59 -29.19 1.46 8.73
C SER A 59 -28.94 2.90 9.12
N GLU A 60 -28.57 3.12 10.39
CA GLU A 60 -28.23 4.44 10.90
C GLU A 60 -27.21 4.96 9.89
N GLU A 61 -27.60 6.02 9.17
CA GLU A 61 -26.79 6.60 8.11
C GLU A 61 -25.50 7.05 8.77
N ARG A 62 -24.48 6.17 8.72
CA ARG A 62 -23.22 6.39 9.42
C ARG A 62 -22.70 7.74 8.95
N PRO A 63 -22.34 8.64 9.88
CA PRO A 63 -21.92 9.97 9.49
C PRO A 63 -20.75 9.86 8.51
N VAL A 64 -20.92 10.37 7.29
CA VAL A 64 -19.85 10.40 6.29
C VAL A 64 -19.28 11.82 6.19
N ARG A 65 -17.97 11.92 6.15
CA ARG A 65 -17.27 13.13 5.76
C ARG A 65 -17.12 13.14 4.25
N VAL A 66 -17.65 14.17 3.60
CA VAL A 66 -17.45 14.38 2.16
C VAL A 66 -16.13 15.13 1.95
N LEU A 67 -15.23 14.54 1.17
CA LEU A 67 -13.97 15.11 0.72
C LEU A 67 -14.06 15.46 -0.76
N ILE A 68 -13.46 16.58 -1.17
CA ILE A 68 -13.43 17.02 -2.57
C ILE A 68 -12.00 16.97 -3.07
N GLY A 69 -11.75 16.09 -4.04
CA GLY A 69 -10.46 15.96 -4.72
C GLY A 69 -10.50 16.57 -6.11
N LEU A 70 -9.43 17.24 -6.53
CA LEU A 70 -9.31 17.70 -7.92
C LEU A 70 -9.01 16.49 -8.81
N GLU A 71 -9.75 16.33 -9.91
CA GLU A 71 -9.76 15.12 -10.75
C GLU A 71 -8.35 14.62 -11.09
N ARG A 72 -7.51 15.45 -11.71
CA ARG A 72 -6.14 15.07 -12.09
C ARG A 72 -5.27 14.57 -10.94
N TYR A 73 -5.40 15.18 -9.77
CA TYR A 73 -4.61 14.79 -8.59
C TYR A 73 -5.21 13.57 -7.90
N ALA A 74 -6.54 13.51 -7.81
CA ALA A 74 -7.24 12.36 -7.24
C ALA A 74 -6.95 11.08 -8.04
N LEU A 75 -6.98 11.14 -9.37
CA LEU A 75 -6.60 10.00 -10.24
C LEU A 75 -5.11 9.64 -10.11
N ALA A 76 -4.24 10.64 -9.97
CA ALA A 76 -2.82 10.39 -9.74
C ALA A 76 -2.57 9.68 -8.40
N GLU A 77 -3.30 10.06 -7.35
CA GLU A 77 -3.23 9.42 -6.03
C GLU A 77 -3.78 7.99 -6.05
N GLU A 78 -4.90 7.74 -6.74
CA GLU A 78 -5.44 6.39 -6.91
C GLU A 78 -4.46 5.50 -7.69
N SER A 79 -3.87 6.02 -8.77
CA SER A 79 -2.84 5.33 -9.55
C SER A 79 -1.59 5.03 -8.70
N LEU A 80 -1.18 5.96 -7.83
CA LEU A 80 -0.09 5.74 -6.88
C LEU A 80 -0.44 4.65 -5.87
N ALA A 81 -1.64 4.69 -5.29
CA ALA A 81 -2.11 3.70 -4.33
C ALA A 81 -2.17 2.30 -4.97
N ASP A 82 -2.73 2.18 -6.18
CA ASP A 82 -2.75 0.92 -6.94
C ASP A 82 -1.32 0.45 -7.28
N GLY A 83 -0.46 1.36 -7.72
CA GLY A 83 0.95 1.07 -7.98
C GLY A 83 1.69 0.55 -6.74
N LEU A 84 1.45 1.16 -5.58
CA LEU A 84 2.01 0.71 -4.30
C LEU A 84 1.44 -0.65 -3.88
N ALA A 85 0.14 -0.87 -4.04
CA ALA A 85 -0.48 -2.16 -3.76
C ALA A 85 0.09 -3.27 -4.64
N ARG A 86 0.27 -3.00 -5.94
CA ARG A 86 0.93 -3.92 -6.88
C ARG A 86 2.38 -4.17 -6.47
N LEU A 87 3.13 -3.12 -6.11
CA LEU A 87 4.52 -3.24 -5.68
C LEU A 87 4.66 -4.12 -4.44
N VAL A 88 3.86 -3.86 -3.40
CA VAL A 88 3.82 -4.67 -2.17
C VAL A 88 3.48 -6.13 -2.45
N ASN A 89 2.60 -6.39 -3.42
CA ASN A 89 2.23 -7.75 -3.81
C ASN A 89 3.16 -8.37 -4.88
N SER A 90 4.12 -7.62 -5.42
CA SER A 90 5.03 -8.11 -6.48
C SER A 90 6.25 -8.83 -5.95
N THR A 91 6.67 -8.54 -4.71
CA THR A 91 7.75 -9.28 -4.05
C THR A 91 7.26 -10.66 -3.63
N PRO A 92 8.05 -11.74 -3.82
CA PRO A 92 7.72 -13.04 -3.26
C PRO A 92 7.41 -12.87 -1.77
N LYS A 93 6.17 -13.20 -1.39
CA LYS A 93 5.80 -13.31 0.02
C LYS A 93 6.77 -14.31 0.65
N GLN A 94 7.15 -14.09 1.91
CA GLN A 94 8.24 -14.77 2.63
C GLN A 94 8.14 -16.31 2.66
N ASP A 95 7.10 -16.89 2.08
CA ASP A 95 6.67 -18.27 2.22
C ASP A 95 7.32 -19.24 1.21
N GLY A 96 8.15 -18.76 0.25
CA GLY A 96 8.80 -19.62 -0.76
C GLY A 96 10.27 -19.30 -1.05
N SER A 97 10.60 -18.01 -1.22
CA SER A 97 11.96 -17.56 -1.56
C SER A 97 13.01 -18.00 -0.53
N ALA A 98 12.68 -17.97 0.77
CA ALA A 98 13.61 -18.31 1.84
C ALA A 98 14.08 -19.78 1.79
N ALA A 99 13.19 -20.72 1.44
CA ALA A 99 13.52 -22.14 1.34
C ALA A 99 14.44 -22.41 0.13
N ASP A 100 14.20 -21.75 -1.00
CA ASP A 100 15.05 -21.86 -2.18
C ASP A 100 16.45 -21.28 -1.93
N TRP A 101 16.54 -20.14 -1.24
CA TRP A 101 17.82 -19.55 -0.82
C TRP A 101 18.58 -20.44 0.17
N GLU A 102 17.89 -21.06 1.12
CA GLU A 102 18.53 -21.98 2.06
C GLU A 102 19.00 -23.25 1.36
N GLN A 103 18.22 -23.80 0.42
CA GLN A 103 18.62 -24.94 -0.39
C GLN A 103 19.87 -24.61 -1.24
N ALA A 104 19.93 -23.42 -1.83
CA ALA A 104 21.11 -22.94 -2.54
C ALA A 104 22.33 -22.81 -1.61
N ALA A 105 22.15 -22.22 -0.42
CA ALA A 105 23.21 -22.11 0.57
C ALA A 105 23.73 -23.47 1.04
N ALA A 106 22.84 -24.45 1.25
CA ALA A 106 23.19 -25.81 1.63
C ALA A 106 23.98 -26.56 0.55
N SER A 107 23.82 -26.17 -0.72
CA SER A 107 24.58 -26.73 -1.85
C SER A 107 25.96 -26.08 -2.06
N ALA A 108 26.20 -24.92 -1.44
CA ALA A 108 27.43 -24.16 -1.59
C ALA A 108 28.53 -24.63 -0.62
N GLN A 109 29.79 -24.47 -1.01
CA GLN A 109 30.95 -24.79 -0.18
C GLN A 109 31.61 -23.53 0.38
N GLY A 110 32.21 -23.66 1.57
CA GLY A 110 33.00 -22.59 2.19
C GLY A 110 32.19 -21.31 2.43
N SER A 111 32.79 -20.16 2.14
CA SER A 111 32.18 -18.84 2.36
C SER A 111 31.00 -18.52 1.42
N GLY A 112 30.76 -19.33 0.38
CA GLY A 112 29.63 -19.15 -0.53
C GLY A 112 28.28 -19.33 0.16
N ALA A 113 28.17 -20.30 1.09
CA ALA A 113 26.93 -20.53 1.85
C ALA A 113 26.57 -19.34 2.75
N GLU A 114 27.56 -18.75 3.43
CA GLU A 114 27.39 -17.56 4.26
C GLU A 114 27.02 -16.33 3.43
N LEU A 115 27.63 -16.17 2.25
CA LEU A 115 27.27 -15.10 1.34
C LEU A 115 25.82 -15.21 0.86
N ILE A 116 25.37 -16.41 0.48
CA ILE A 116 23.99 -16.65 0.05
C ILE A 116 23.00 -16.31 1.16
N ARG A 117 23.24 -16.78 2.39
CA ARG A 117 22.40 -16.45 3.55
C ARG A 117 22.40 -14.96 3.86
N ALA A 118 23.55 -14.30 3.79
CA ALA A 118 23.64 -12.86 4.01
C ALA A 118 22.84 -12.07 2.97
N VAL A 119 22.92 -12.41 1.69
CA VAL A 119 22.14 -11.76 0.62
C VAL A 119 20.64 -12.05 0.76
N ALA A 120 20.27 -13.27 1.14
CA ALA A 120 18.88 -13.65 1.35
C ALA A 120 18.26 -12.92 2.56
N ALA A 121 19.03 -12.72 3.63
CA ALA A 121 18.59 -12.00 4.82
C ALA A 121 18.63 -10.47 4.65
N HIS A 122 19.53 -9.97 3.81
CA HIS A 122 19.72 -8.55 3.54
C HIS A 122 19.46 -8.28 2.07
N GLY A 123 18.19 -8.04 1.75
CA GLY A 123 17.81 -7.59 0.42
C GLY A 123 18.66 -6.38 0.04
N LEU A 124 19.39 -6.48 -1.08
CA LEU A 124 20.17 -5.37 -1.62
C LEU A 124 19.22 -4.18 -1.77
N VAL A 125 19.47 -3.14 -0.98
CA VAL A 125 18.61 -1.97 -0.92
C VAL A 125 18.77 -1.26 -2.25
N LEU A 126 17.75 -1.34 -3.11
CA LEU A 126 17.73 -0.63 -4.37
C LEU A 126 17.63 0.87 -4.08
N HIS A 127 18.77 1.54 -3.90
CA HIS A 127 18.83 2.97 -3.58
C HIS A 127 18.26 3.85 -4.70
N THR A 128 18.01 3.29 -5.88
CA THR A 128 17.34 3.92 -7.01
C THR A 128 16.67 2.85 -7.86
N GLY A 129 15.36 2.94 -8.10
CA GLY A 129 14.65 2.01 -8.99
C GLY A 129 15.18 2.01 -10.44
N GLY A 130 14.83 0.99 -11.23
CA GLY A 130 15.22 0.86 -12.64
C GLY A 130 16.61 0.24 -12.86
N GLU A 131 17.24 0.46 -14.01
CA GLU A 131 18.57 -0.10 -14.35
C GLU A 131 19.67 0.22 -13.31
N ALA A 132 19.56 1.37 -12.63
CA ALA A 132 20.48 1.75 -11.58
C ALA A 132 20.44 0.81 -10.36
N SER A 133 19.32 0.11 -10.15
CA SER A 133 19.18 -0.97 -9.15
C SER A 133 20.10 -2.17 -9.43
N LEU A 134 20.55 -2.37 -10.67
CA LEU A 134 21.33 -3.55 -11.06
C LEU A 134 22.83 -3.41 -10.76
N ALA A 135 23.30 -2.20 -10.44
CA ALA A 135 24.72 -1.92 -10.23
C ALA A 135 25.29 -2.64 -9.00
N GLU A 136 24.58 -2.63 -7.88
CA GLU A 136 25.02 -3.29 -6.63
C GLU A 136 25.07 -4.82 -6.75
N PRO A 137 24.02 -5.51 -7.25
CA PRO A 137 24.08 -6.95 -7.52
C PRO A 137 25.22 -7.33 -8.49
N ALA A 138 25.44 -6.54 -9.54
CA ALA A 138 26.51 -6.79 -10.50
C ALA A 138 27.91 -6.64 -9.85
N ALA A 139 28.08 -5.61 -9.02
CA ALA A 139 29.32 -5.40 -8.27
C ALA A 139 29.58 -6.56 -7.28
N LEU A 140 28.54 -7.04 -6.60
CA LEU A 140 28.63 -8.18 -5.70
C LEU A 140 29.04 -9.46 -6.45
N LEU A 141 28.40 -9.75 -7.59
CA LEU A 141 28.73 -10.92 -8.41
C LEU A 141 30.17 -10.87 -8.92
N HIS A 142 30.63 -9.71 -9.41
CA HIS A 142 32.01 -9.54 -9.85
C HIS A 142 33.01 -9.71 -8.69
N ALA A 143 32.70 -9.19 -7.50
CA ALA A 143 33.55 -9.34 -6.33
C ALA A 143 33.63 -10.81 -5.86
N ALA A 144 32.50 -11.51 -5.81
CA ALA A 144 32.44 -12.94 -5.47
C ALA A 144 33.27 -13.78 -6.46
N HIS A 145 33.08 -13.56 -7.76
CA HIS A 145 33.85 -14.24 -8.80
C HIS A 145 35.36 -13.98 -8.70
N ALA A 146 35.77 -12.74 -8.39
CA ALA A 146 37.19 -12.41 -8.17
C ALA A 146 37.81 -13.14 -6.95
N LEU A 147 36.98 -13.56 -5.99
CA LEU A 147 37.37 -14.37 -4.84
C LEU A 147 37.29 -15.89 -5.08
N GLY A 148 36.88 -16.31 -6.28
CA GLY A 148 36.73 -17.72 -6.65
C GLY A 148 35.46 -18.38 -6.12
N LEU A 149 34.43 -17.58 -5.84
CA LEU A 149 33.07 -18.04 -5.51
C LEU A 149 32.22 -18.18 -6.76
#